data_AF-A0A5D6Y324-F1
#
_entry.id   AF-A0A5D6Y324-F1
#
_cell.length_a   1.000
_cell.length_b   1.000
_cell.length_c   1.000
_cell.angle_alpha   90.00
_cell.angle_beta   90.00
_cell.angle_gamma   90.00
#
_symmetry.space_group_name_H-M   'P 1'
#
loop_
_entity.id
_entity.type
_entity.pdbx_description
1 polymer ?
#
loop_
_entity_poly.entity_id
_entity_poly.type
_entity_poly.pdbx_seq_one_letter_code
_entity_poly.pdbx_strand_id
1 'polypeptide(L)'
;MGLVLTDAHGLVLKAEGDLAAQKLQSGFFASIAHTADALRDAADDDTAALPVVRLETSARVLMVTRSAGGERTLAVSKRRGLLNDE
;
A
#
# COMPACT_ATOMS: atom_id res chain seq x y z
N MET A 1 1.12 14.52 0.20
CA MET A 1 0.37 13.29 0.45
C MET A 1 -0.12 12.82 -0.90
N GLY A 2 -0.17 11.51 -1.11
CA GLY A 2 -0.64 10.94 -2.37
C GLY A 2 -1.27 9.58 -2.13
N LEU A 3 -2.10 9.16 -3.07
CA LEU A 3 -2.71 7.83 -3.06
C LEU A 3 -2.72 7.24 -4.46
N VAL A 4 -2.66 5.91 -4.55
CA VAL A 4 -2.97 5.13 -5.75
C VAL A 4 -3.90 3.99 -5.33
N LEU A 5 -5.01 3.84 -6.06
CA LEU A 5 -5.92 2.71 -5.96
C LEU A 5 -5.81 1.90 -7.25
N THR A 6 -5.55 0.61 -7.14
CA THR A 6 -5.53 -0.32 -8.27
C THR A 6 -6.56 -1.42 -8.09
N ASP A 7 -6.93 -2.08 -9.18
CA ASP A 7 -7.56 -3.40 -9.10
C ASP A 7 -6.56 -4.49 -8.68
N ALA A 8 -7.00 -5.75 -8.69
CA ALA A 8 -6.20 -6.93 -8.35
C ALA A 8 -5.04 -7.20 -9.32
N HIS A 9 -5.08 -6.62 -10.53
CA HIS A 9 -4.06 -6.80 -11.56
C HIS A 9 -3.09 -5.62 -11.65
N GLY A 10 -3.23 -4.62 -10.77
CA GLY A 10 -2.40 -3.42 -10.75
C GLY A 10 -2.83 -2.35 -11.76
N LEU A 11 -4.01 -2.47 -12.38
CA LEU A 11 -4.55 -1.39 -13.22
C LEU A 11 -5.00 -0.23 -12.33
N VAL A 12 -4.56 0.97 -12.66
CA VAL A 12 -4.87 2.18 -11.87
C VAL A 12 -6.32 2.58 -12.05
N LEU A 13 -7.09 2.56 -10.95
CA LEU A 13 -8.46 3.04 -10.87
C LEU A 13 -8.52 4.52 -10.47
N LYS A 14 -7.60 4.94 -9.59
CA LYS A 14 -7.50 6.31 -9.11
C LYS A 14 -6.07 6.63 -8.65
N ALA A 15 -5.60 7.85 -8.90
CA ALA A 15 -4.33 8.32 -8.36
C ALA A 15 -4.39 9.82 -8.04
N GLU A 16 -3.83 10.23 -6.92
CA GLU A 16 -3.79 11.63 -6.48
C GLU A 16 -2.43 11.98 -5.84
N GLY A 17 -2.11 13.27 -5.83
CA GLY A 17 -0.93 13.81 -5.14
C GLY A 17 0.39 13.27 -5.69
N ASP A 18 1.36 13.06 -4.81
CA ASP A 18 2.72 12.63 -5.23
C ASP A 18 2.76 11.22 -5.84
N LEU A 19 1.73 10.39 -5.61
CA LEU A 19 1.66 9.07 -6.23
C LEU A 19 0.99 9.11 -7.62
N ALA A 20 0.32 10.19 -8.01
CA ALA A 20 -0.21 10.34 -9.38
C ALA A 20 0.90 10.38 -10.43
N ALA A 21 2.03 11.03 -10.11
CA ALA A 21 3.23 11.02 -10.95
C ALA A 21 3.90 9.63 -11.01
N GLN A 22 3.62 8.76 -10.04
CA GLN A 22 4.20 7.42 -9.89
C GLN A 22 3.23 6.31 -10.27
N LYS A 23 2.14 6.61 -10.99
CA LYS A 23 1.11 5.63 -11.38
C LYS A 23 1.64 4.41 -12.15
N LEU A 24 2.82 4.52 -12.78
CA LEU A 24 3.49 3.42 -13.47
C LEU A 24 4.05 2.36 -12.51
N GLN A 25 4.19 2.69 -11.22
CA GLN A 25 4.59 1.75 -10.16
C GLN A 25 3.39 1.01 -9.52
N SER A 26 2.20 1.14 -10.09
CA SER A 26 0.98 0.48 -9.62
C SER A 26 1.10 -1.05 -9.51
N GLY A 27 1.76 -1.69 -10.48
CA GLY A 27 2.05 -3.13 -10.43
C GLY A 27 2.96 -3.53 -9.25
N PHE A 28 3.87 -2.64 -8.83
CA PHE A 28 4.72 -2.87 -7.66
C PHE A 28 3.90 -2.87 -6.37
N PHE A 29 2.96 -1.92 -6.21
CA PHE A 29 2.08 -1.89 -5.04
C PHE A 29 1.20 -3.15 -4.97
N ALA A 30 0.61 -3.57 -6.09
CA ALA A 30 -0.22 -4.78 -6.16
C ALA A 30 0.58 -6.05 -5.81
N SER A 31 1.81 -6.17 -6.31
CA SER A 31 2.70 -7.31 -6.03
C SER A 31 3.07 -7.42 -4.55
N ILE A 32 3.39 -6.28 -3.90
CA ILE A 32 3.71 -6.26 -2.47
C ILE A 32 2.50 -6.65 -1.62
N ALA A 33 1.30 -6.13 -1.94
CA ALA A 33 0.08 -6.51 -1.23
C ALA A 33 -0.17 -8.01 -1.34
N HIS A 34 -0.12 -8.56 -2.56
CA HIS A 34 -0.30 -9.99 -2.81
C HIS A 34 0.70 -10.87 -2.05
N THR A 35 1.96 -10.45 -1.99
CA THR A 35 2.99 -11.17 -1.23
C THR A 35 2.70 -11.16 0.27
N ALA A 36 2.22 -10.04 0.81
CA ALA A 36 1.86 -9.93 2.21
C ALA A 36 0.66 -10.83 2.56
N ASP A 37 -0.31 -10.96 1.66
CA ASP A 37 -1.42 -11.90 1.84
C ASP A 37 -0.94 -13.35 1.80
N ALA A 38 -0.07 -13.71 0.85
CA ALA A 38 0.49 -15.07 0.78
C ALA A 38 1.25 -15.44 2.06
N LEU A 39 1.96 -14.49 2.68
CA LEU A 39 2.62 -14.68 3.98
C LEU A 39 1.63 -14.87 5.13
N ARG A 40 0.52 -14.12 5.13
CA ARG A 40 -0.57 -14.31 6.11
C ARG A 40 -1.20 -15.70 5.95
N ASP A 41 -1.54 -16.09 4.73
CA ASP A 41 -2.20 -17.36 4.44
C ASP A 41 -1.28 -18.55 4.81
N ALA A 42 0.04 -18.40 4.61
CA ALA A 42 1.03 -19.37 5.05
C ALA A 42 1.18 -19.47 6.59
N ALA A 43 0.74 -18.46 7.33
CA ALA A 43 0.79 -18.45 8.79
C ALA A 43 -0.42 -19.14 9.46
N ASP A 44 -1.40 -19.61 8.67
CA ASP A 44 -2.63 -20.31 9.12
C ASP A 44 -3.44 -19.53 10.17
N ASP A 45 -3.36 -18.19 10.11
CA ASP A 45 -4.13 -17.28 10.96
C ASP A 45 -5.28 -16.67 10.14
N ASP A 46 -6.33 -17.47 9.94
CA ASP A 46 -7.57 -17.06 9.25
C ASP A 46 -8.34 -15.95 10.00
N THR A 47 -7.93 -15.61 11.22
CA THR A 47 -8.49 -14.50 11.99
C THR A 47 -7.68 -13.20 11.85
N ALA A 48 -6.52 -13.26 11.18
CA ALA A 48 -5.64 -12.11 11.01
C ALA A 48 -6.27 -11.03 10.13
N ALA A 49 -6.24 -9.79 10.62
CA ALA A 49 -6.58 -8.61 9.85
C ALA A 49 -5.79 -8.54 8.53
N LEU A 50 -6.35 -7.88 7.52
CA LEU A 50 -5.66 -7.67 6.24
C LEU A 50 -4.29 -7.01 6.47
N PRO A 51 -3.21 -7.54 5.89
CA PRO A 51 -1.87 -7.03 6.14
C PRO A 51 -1.71 -5.62 5.58
N VAL A 52 -0.90 -4.83 6.26
CA VAL A 52 -0.47 -3.50 5.81
C VAL A 52 1.05 -3.50 5.70
N VAL A 53 1.56 -3.35 4.49
CA VAL A 53 2.99 -3.18 4.26
C VAL A 53 3.35 -1.71 4.40
N ARG A 54 4.30 -1.42 5.29
CA ARG A 54 4.80 -0.07 5.53
C ARG A 54 6.24 0.06 5.02
N LEU A 55 6.44 0.87 3.99
CA LEU A 55 7.77 1.22 3.49
C LEU A 55 8.14 2.60 4.04
N GLU A 56 9.28 2.67 4.71
CA GLU A 56 9.75 3.90 5.35
C GLU A 56 11.03 4.41 4.71
N THR A 57 11.08 5.72 4.55
CA THR A 57 12.27 6.46 4.16
C THR A 57 12.51 7.57 5.17
N SER A 58 13.64 8.26 5.06
CA SER A 58 13.94 9.43 5.89
C SER A 58 12.86 10.52 5.78
N ALA A 59 12.25 10.69 4.60
CA ALA A 59 11.32 11.78 4.31
C ALA A 59 9.84 11.36 4.26
N ARG A 60 9.53 10.09 4.02
CA ARG A 60 8.18 9.62 3.71
C ARG A 60 7.88 8.24 4.29
N VAL A 61 6.60 8.01 4.52
CA VAL A 61 6.03 6.70 4.82
C VAL A 61 5.03 6.37 3.72
N LEU A 62 5.20 5.19 3.12
CA LEU A 62 4.25 4.58 2.20
C LEU A 62 3.57 3.40 2.90
N MET A 63 2.25 3.33 2.82
CA MET A 63 1.45 2.21 3.32
C MET A 63 0.74 1.56 2.15
N VAL A 64 0.80 0.24 2.04
CA VAL A 64 0.19 -0.56 0.97
C VAL A 64 -0.64 -1.68 1.59
N THR A 65 -1.90 -1.81 1.19
CA THR A 65 -2.80 -2.85 1.70
C THR A 65 -3.86 -3.21 0.66
N ARG A 66 -4.46 -4.40 0.77
CA ARG A 66 -5.67 -4.72 0.02
C ARG A 66 -6.91 -4.13 0.69
N SER A 67 -7.91 -3.77 -0.10
CA SER A 67 -9.22 -3.39 0.44
C SER A 67 -9.96 -4.62 0.99
N ALA A 68 -10.91 -4.39 1.90
CA ALA A 68 -11.89 -5.40 2.26
C ALA A 68 -12.57 -5.94 0.98
N GLY A 69 -12.56 -7.26 0.80
CA GLY A 69 -12.96 -7.95 -0.43
C GLY A 69 -11.81 -8.42 -1.33
N GLY A 70 -10.57 -7.97 -1.10
CA GLY A 70 -9.37 -8.49 -1.78
C GLY A 70 -9.19 -8.10 -3.25
N GLU A 71 -10.13 -7.35 -3.82
CA GLU A 71 -10.17 -7.01 -5.26
C GLU A 71 -9.35 -5.77 -5.63
N ARG A 72 -8.87 -5.00 -4.65
CA ARG A 72 -8.18 -3.73 -4.89
C ARG A 72 -7.00 -3.54 -3.97
N THR A 73 -5.98 -2.83 -4.46
CA THR A 73 -4.83 -2.41 -3.66
C THR A 73 -4.85 -0.90 -3.46
N LEU A 74 -4.70 -0.46 -2.21
CA LEU A 74 -4.57 0.94 -1.84
C LEU A 74 -3.15 1.20 -1.37
N ALA A 75 -2.48 2.14 -2.03
CA ALA A 75 -1.21 2.71 -1.62
C ALA A 75 -1.41 4.16 -1.17
N VAL A 76 -0.89 4.53 0.00
CA VAL A 76 -0.95 5.90 0.54
C VAL A 76 0.45 6.35 0.93
N SER A 77 0.85 7.52 0.43
CA SER A 77 2.12 8.19 0.76
C SER A 77 1.85 9.43 1.61
N LYS A 78 2.53 9.51 2.76
CA LYS A 78 2.61 10.74 3.55
C LYS A 78 4.05 11.15 3.80
N ARG A 79 4.28 12.44 4.01
CA ARG A 79 5.56 12.89 4.59
C ARG A 79 5.68 12.30 5.98
N ARG A 80 6.88 11.83 6.32
CA ARG A 80 7.22 11.54 7.70
C ARG A 80 7.09 12.88 8.44
N GLY A 81 6.33 12.91 9.53
CA GLY A 81 6.36 14.10 10.37
C GLY A 81 7.81 14.34 10.75
N LEU A 82 8.28 15.59 10.67
CA LEU A 82 9.34 15.99 11.59
C LEU A 82 8.78 15.58 12.95
N LEU A 83 9.48 14.68 13.65
CA LEU A 83 9.34 14.66 15.09
C LEU A 83 9.68 16.09 15.48
N ASN A 84 8.66 16.91 15.74
CA ASN A 84 8.91 18.10 16.52
C ASN A 84 9.37 17.54 17.85
N ASP A 85 10.66 17.70 18.12
CA ASP A 85 11.21 17.71 19.45
C ASP A 85 10.32 18.67 20.28
N GLU A 86 9.56 18.10 21.21
CA GLU A 86 9.13 18.78 22.44
C GLU A 86 9.88 18.15 23.60
#